data_AF-A6VXC1-F1
#
_entry.id   AF-A6VXC1-F1
#
_cell.length_a   1.000
_cell.length_b   1.000
_cell.length_c   1.000
_cell.angle_alpha   90.00
_cell.angle_beta   90.00
_cell.angle_gamma   90.00
#
_symmetry.space_group_name_H-M   'P 1'
#
loop_
_entity.id
_entity.type
_entity.pdbx_description
1 polymer ?
#
loop_
_entity_poly.entity_id
_entity_poly.type
_entity_poly.pdbx_seq_one_letter_code
_entity_poly.pdbx_strand_id
1 'polypeptide(L)'
;MSKLWLGACVDEANYVFLLPNRPILPTPVDIVFLKKPDVSILIELNGNHWRKIFTIMAKLTAPSYDSWKVFRDKELFTKVGIAFSLDQLHDYKGVVFIVGNTFRNERPVVSSAQEIGEVHTSFVYLPYVWCPYLDYRQFPNILIEALREYILEKKC
;
A
#
# COMPACT_ATOMS: atom_id res chain seq x y z
N MET A 1 -19.22 -9.13 -5.88
CA MET A 1 -18.01 -9.22 -5.04
C MET A 1 -16.97 -8.29 -5.63
N SER A 2 -16.73 -7.15 -4.99
CA SER A 2 -15.65 -6.25 -5.41
C SER A 2 -14.32 -6.97 -5.15
N LYS A 3 -13.52 -7.20 -6.19
CA LYS A 3 -12.22 -7.87 -6.08
C LYS A 3 -11.14 -6.82 -6.18
N LEU A 4 -10.28 -6.77 -5.17
CA LEU A 4 -8.99 -6.09 -5.27
C LEU A 4 -8.21 -6.70 -6.45
N TRP A 5 -7.41 -5.88 -7.13
CA TRP A 5 -6.80 -6.27 -8.39
C TRP A 5 -5.64 -7.27 -8.18
N LEU A 6 -4.87 -7.09 -7.10
CA LEU A 6 -3.71 -7.90 -6.78
C LEU A 6 -3.55 -8.06 -5.26
N GLY A 7 -3.16 -9.25 -4.83
CA GLY A 7 -2.95 -9.61 -3.43
C GLY A 7 -4.22 -10.06 -2.72
N ALA A 8 -4.22 -9.91 -1.39
CA ALA A 8 -5.31 -10.32 -0.52
C ALA A 8 -6.64 -9.69 -0.96
N CYS A 9 -7.75 -10.43 -0.84
CA CYS A 9 -9.08 -9.89 -1.14
C CYS A 9 -9.58 -8.94 -0.03
N VAL A 10 -10.71 -8.27 -0.27
CA VAL A 10 -11.29 -7.29 0.67
C VAL A 10 -11.54 -7.86 2.07
N ASP A 11 -11.83 -9.16 2.18
CA ASP A 11 -12.12 -9.83 3.46
C ASP A 11 -10.86 -10.29 4.20
N GLU A 12 -9.73 -10.44 3.50
CA GLU A 12 -8.46 -10.94 4.05
C GLU A 12 -7.42 -9.82 4.27
N ALA A 13 -7.54 -8.72 3.53
CA ALA A 13 -6.58 -7.63 3.57
C ALA A 13 -6.72 -6.79 4.85
N ASN A 14 -5.60 -6.58 5.54
CA ASN A 14 -5.49 -5.62 6.63
C ASN A 14 -5.23 -4.20 6.10
N TYR A 15 -4.59 -4.12 4.94
CA TYR A 15 -4.22 -2.88 4.27
C TYR A 15 -4.51 -2.98 2.78
N VAL A 16 -4.96 -1.88 2.19
CA VAL A 16 -5.07 -1.74 0.74
C VAL A 16 -4.31 -0.51 0.29
N PHE A 17 -3.52 -0.65 -0.77
CA PHE A 17 -2.89 0.48 -1.46
C PHE A 17 -3.66 0.78 -2.74
N LEU A 18 -4.24 1.96 -2.81
CA LEU A 18 -4.84 2.51 -4.03
C LEU A 18 -3.74 3.21 -4.83
N LEU A 19 -3.28 2.56 -5.89
CA LEU A 19 -2.16 3.00 -6.72
C LEU A 19 -2.64 3.53 -8.08
N PRO A 20 -1.93 4.51 -8.68
CA PRO A 20 -2.34 5.07 -9.98
C PRO A 20 -1.90 4.25 -11.19
N ASN A 21 -0.88 3.41 -11.06
CA ASN A 21 -0.26 2.69 -12.18
C ASN A 21 -0.15 1.20 -11.87
N ARG A 22 -0.51 0.34 -12.83
CA ARG A 22 -0.46 -1.12 -12.70
C ARG A 22 0.94 -1.69 -12.98
N PRO A 23 1.35 -2.80 -12.33
CA PRO A 23 2.57 -3.50 -12.70
C PRO A 23 2.35 -4.29 -13.99
N ILE A 24 3.43 -4.54 -14.71
CA ILE A 24 3.51 -5.60 -15.71
C ILE A 24 3.37 -6.94 -14.98
N LEU A 25 2.51 -7.81 -15.49
CA LEU A 25 2.27 -9.15 -14.97
C LEU A 25 2.97 -10.20 -15.85
N PRO A 26 3.33 -11.37 -15.29
CA PRO A 26 3.80 -12.48 -16.09
C PRO A 26 2.72 -12.93 -17.09
N THR A 27 3.15 -13.47 -18.24
CA THR A 27 2.23 -14.04 -19.23
C THR A 27 2.58 -15.52 -19.46
N PRO A 28 1.62 -16.46 -19.32
CA PRO A 28 0.23 -16.25 -18.90
C PRO A 28 0.12 -15.88 -17.41
N VAL A 29 -0.92 -15.11 -17.06
CA VAL A 29 -1.30 -14.86 -15.66
C VAL A 29 -2.54 -15.65 -15.31
N ASP A 30 -2.54 -16.29 -14.15
CA ASP A 30 -3.72 -16.96 -13.60
C ASP A 30 -4.26 -16.25 -12.35
N ILE A 31 -5.45 -16.66 -11.92
CA ILE A 31 -6.15 -16.09 -10.76
C ILE A 31 -5.39 -16.38 -9.44
N VAL A 32 -4.62 -17.48 -9.39
CA VAL A 32 -3.84 -17.84 -8.19
C VAL A 32 -2.72 -16.84 -7.99
N PHE A 33 -2.00 -16.50 -9.06
CA PHE A 33 -0.98 -15.47 -9.06
C PHE A 33 -1.57 -14.11 -8.69
N LEU A 34 -2.73 -13.73 -9.21
CA LEU A 34 -3.36 -12.45 -8.84
C LEU A 34 -3.70 -12.35 -7.35
N LYS A 35 -4.11 -13.46 -6.71
CA LYS A 35 -4.43 -13.47 -5.27
C LYS A 35 -3.19 -13.48 -4.38
N LYS A 36 -2.11 -14.15 -4.81
CA LYS A 36 -0.88 -14.30 -4.04
C LYS A 36 0.34 -14.22 -4.96
N PRO A 37 0.63 -13.03 -5.52
CA PRO A 37 1.74 -12.90 -6.45
C PRO A 37 3.08 -13.02 -5.73
N ASP A 38 4.06 -13.55 -6.45
CA ASP A 38 5.45 -13.55 -5.99
C ASP A 38 6.05 -12.15 -6.22
N VAL A 39 6.48 -11.50 -5.14
CA VAL A 39 7.11 -10.17 -5.20
C VAL A 39 8.39 -10.19 -6.04
N SER A 40 9.17 -11.27 -6.00
CA SER A 40 10.41 -11.40 -6.78
C SER A 40 10.13 -11.37 -8.27
N ILE A 41 9.11 -12.12 -8.73
CA ILE A 41 8.67 -12.12 -10.14
C ILE A 41 8.21 -10.73 -10.56
N LEU A 42 7.39 -10.07 -9.74
CA LEU A 42 6.92 -8.72 -10.04
C LEU A 42 8.08 -7.71 -10.10
N ILE A 43 9.08 -7.82 -9.22
CA ILE A 43 10.28 -6.97 -9.23
C ILE A 43 11.13 -7.24 -10.48
N GLU A 44 11.31 -8.49 -10.87
CA GLU A 44 12.09 -8.84 -12.07
C GLU A 44 11.46 -8.22 -13.33
N LEU A 45 10.14 -8.30 -13.46
CA LEU A 45 9.42 -7.77 -14.62
C LEU A 45 9.34 -6.23 -14.67
N ASN A 46 9.32 -5.59 -13.50
CA ASN A 46 9.04 -4.15 -13.39
C ASN A 46 10.24 -3.30 -12.93
N GLY A 47 11.33 -3.96 -12.54
CA GLY A 47 12.57 -3.34 -12.13
C GLY A 47 12.49 -2.51 -10.85
N ASN A 48 13.41 -1.54 -10.76
CA ASN A 48 13.64 -0.75 -9.55
C ASN A 48 12.40 0.05 -9.09
N HIS A 49 11.50 0.39 -10.02
CA HIS A 49 10.31 1.16 -9.72
C HIS A 49 9.40 0.42 -8.73
N TRP A 50 8.95 -0.77 -9.11
CA TRP A 50 8.07 -1.57 -8.26
C TRP A 50 8.77 -2.19 -7.05
N ARG A 51 10.08 -2.43 -7.14
CA ARG A 51 10.89 -2.79 -5.95
C ARG A 51 10.77 -1.76 -4.83
N LYS A 52 10.80 -0.45 -5.16
CA LYS A 52 10.63 0.63 -4.16
C LYS A 52 9.23 0.57 -3.55
N ILE A 53 8.20 0.47 -4.40
CA ILE A 53 6.79 0.40 -4.00
C ILE A 53 6.58 -0.72 -2.98
N PHE A 54 6.92 -1.97 -3.33
CA PHE A 54 6.74 -3.11 -2.42
C PHE A 54 7.57 -3.01 -1.15
N THR A 55 8.77 -2.43 -1.24
CA THR A 55 9.61 -2.23 -0.05
C THR A 55 8.98 -1.24 0.92
N ILE A 56 8.46 -0.12 0.44
CA ILE A 56 7.80 0.88 1.29
C ILE A 56 6.50 0.32 1.86
N MET A 57 5.68 -0.36 1.05
CA MET A 57 4.49 -1.06 1.51
C MET A 57 4.83 -2.03 2.66
N ALA A 58 5.86 -2.85 2.50
CA ALA A 58 6.28 -3.80 3.52
C ALA A 58 6.77 -3.12 4.80
N LYS A 59 7.57 -2.05 4.71
CA LYS A 59 8.01 -1.30 5.90
C LYS A 59 6.84 -0.68 6.66
N LEU A 60 5.83 -0.18 5.95
CA LEU A 60 4.63 0.39 6.58
C LEU A 60 3.75 -0.67 7.25
N THR A 61 3.69 -1.89 6.71
CA THR A 61 2.63 -2.87 7.07
C THR A 61 3.12 -4.14 7.76
N ALA A 62 4.43 -4.42 7.76
CA ALA A 62 4.98 -5.58 8.46
C ALA A 62 4.62 -5.55 9.95
N PRO A 63 4.49 -6.70 10.64
CA PRO A 63 4.19 -6.72 12.08
C PRO A 63 5.25 -6.02 12.93
N SER A 64 6.52 -6.23 12.62
CA SER A 64 7.65 -5.51 13.19
C SER A 64 8.45 -4.81 12.08
N TYR A 65 9.15 -3.72 12.42
CA TYR A 65 9.96 -3.04 11.40
C TYR A 65 11.07 -3.95 10.89
N ASP A 66 11.80 -4.65 11.78
CA ASP A 66 12.93 -5.51 11.40
C ASP A 66 12.54 -6.68 10.48
N SER A 67 11.29 -7.13 10.55
CA SER A 67 10.78 -8.22 9.71
C SER A 67 10.38 -7.79 8.30
N TRP A 68 10.50 -6.51 7.93
CA TRP A 68 9.95 -6.00 6.67
C TRP A 68 10.46 -6.74 5.43
N LYS A 69 11.71 -7.23 5.42
CA LYS A 69 12.29 -7.96 4.28
C LYS A 69 11.58 -9.31 4.07
N VAL A 70 11.52 -10.10 5.13
CA VAL A 70 10.86 -11.41 5.10
C VAL A 70 9.37 -11.23 4.81
N PHE A 71 8.75 -10.24 5.45
CA PHE A 71 7.36 -9.90 5.22
C PHE A 71 7.11 -9.52 3.75
N ARG A 72 7.94 -8.65 3.16
CA ARG A 72 7.85 -8.28 1.74
C ARG A 72 7.84 -9.53 0.86
N ASP A 73 8.80 -10.42 1.06
CA ASP A 73 9.06 -11.51 0.13
C ASP A 73 8.09 -12.68 0.29
N LYS A 74 7.53 -12.88 1.50
CA LYS A 74 6.73 -14.09 1.82
C LYS A 74 5.28 -13.83 2.19
N GLU A 75 4.98 -12.66 2.76
CA GLU A 75 3.72 -12.44 3.47
C GLU A 75 2.95 -11.21 3.00
N LEU A 76 3.58 -10.29 2.27
CA LEU A 76 3.02 -8.99 1.90
C LEU A 76 1.61 -9.14 1.33
N PHE A 77 1.47 -9.95 0.29
CA PHE A 77 0.20 -10.14 -0.41
C PHE A 77 -0.77 -11.10 0.28
N THR A 78 -0.42 -11.65 1.44
CA THR A 78 -1.39 -12.37 2.29
C THR A 78 -2.17 -11.43 3.20
N LYS A 79 -1.65 -10.21 3.43
CA LYS A 79 -2.25 -9.19 4.32
C LYS A 79 -2.51 -7.87 3.61
N VAL A 80 -1.98 -7.69 2.40
CA VAL A 80 -2.08 -6.46 1.64
C VAL A 80 -2.70 -6.74 0.27
N GLY A 81 -3.69 -5.94 -0.07
CA GLY A 81 -4.24 -5.88 -1.43
C GLY A 81 -3.87 -4.56 -2.13
N ILE A 82 -4.01 -4.55 -3.45
CA ILE A 82 -3.80 -3.37 -4.29
C ILE A 82 -5.05 -3.12 -5.13
N ALA A 83 -5.49 -1.87 -5.11
CA ALA A 83 -6.56 -1.34 -5.95
C ALA A 83 -5.99 -0.31 -6.93
N PHE A 84 -6.65 -0.14 -8.07
CA PHE A 84 -6.33 0.89 -9.07
C PHE A 84 -7.51 1.83 -9.34
N SER A 85 -8.63 1.64 -8.64
CA SER A 85 -9.80 2.49 -8.70
C SER A 85 -10.61 2.39 -7.41
N LEU A 86 -11.40 3.43 -7.11
CA LEU A 86 -12.15 3.52 -5.86
C LEU A 86 -13.29 2.50 -5.75
N ASP A 87 -13.87 2.04 -6.85
CA ASP A 87 -14.91 1.00 -6.87
C ASP A 87 -14.41 -0.35 -6.35
N GLN A 88 -13.10 -0.60 -6.40
CA GLN A 88 -12.48 -1.81 -5.84
C GLN A 88 -12.45 -1.82 -4.30
N LEU A 89 -12.75 -0.68 -3.67
CA LEU A 89 -12.72 -0.52 -2.22
C LEU A 89 -14.12 -0.64 -1.57
N HIS A 90 -15.14 -1.03 -2.34
CA HIS A 90 -16.49 -1.21 -1.81
C HIS A 90 -16.49 -2.21 -0.64
N ASP A 91 -17.15 -1.83 0.46
CA ASP A 91 -17.23 -2.56 1.73
C ASP A 91 -15.91 -2.85 2.47
N TYR A 92 -14.76 -2.42 1.96
CA TYR A 92 -13.49 -2.64 2.63
C TYR A 92 -13.42 -1.88 3.96
N LYS A 93 -13.08 -2.60 5.05
CA LYS A 93 -13.08 -2.07 6.42
C LYS A 93 -11.68 -1.82 7.00
N GLY A 94 -10.63 -2.28 6.33
CA GLY A 94 -9.26 -2.08 6.77
C GLY A 94 -8.70 -0.70 6.39
N VAL A 95 -7.40 -0.51 6.61
CA VAL A 95 -6.73 0.76 6.31
C VAL A 95 -6.47 0.88 4.81
N VAL A 96 -6.74 2.06 4.23
CA VAL A 96 -6.51 2.38 2.82
C VAL A 96 -5.44 3.46 2.70
N PHE A 97 -4.35 3.12 2.01
CA PHE A 97 -3.35 4.10 1.56
C PHE A 97 -3.74 4.63 0.18
N ILE A 98 -4.01 5.93 0.10
CA ILE A 98 -4.28 6.66 -1.14
C ILE A 98 -2.95 7.27 -1.59
N VAL A 99 -2.36 6.68 -2.63
CA VAL A 99 -0.98 6.96 -3.01
C VAL A 99 -0.89 8.02 -4.11
N GLY A 100 -0.14 9.08 -3.83
CA GLY A 100 0.03 10.21 -4.74
C GLY A 100 -1.24 11.05 -4.89
N ASN A 101 -1.29 11.86 -5.96
CA ASN A 101 -2.35 12.86 -6.14
C ASN A 101 -3.45 12.45 -7.12
N THR A 102 -3.33 11.30 -7.79
CA THR A 102 -4.26 10.86 -8.84
C THR A 102 -5.71 10.80 -8.35
N PHE A 103 -5.94 10.30 -7.13
CA PHE A 103 -7.28 10.14 -6.56
C PHE A 103 -7.70 11.29 -5.65
N ARG A 104 -6.94 12.41 -5.63
CA ARG A 104 -7.15 13.51 -4.66
C ARG A 104 -8.48 14.24 -4.89
N ASN A 105 -8.98 14.30 -6.12
CA ASN A 105 -10.26 14.94 -6.43
C ASN A 105 -11.44 14.06 -5.98
N GLU A 106 -11.38 12.76 -6.25
CA GLU A 106 -12.42 11.80 -5.88
C GLU A 106 -12.40 11.47 -4.38
N ARG A 107 -11.22 11.54 -3.77
CA ARG A 107 -10.99 11.29 -2.35
C ARG A 107 -10.06 12.37 -1.76
N PRO A 108 -10.58 13.58 -1.48
CA PRO A 108 -9.78 14.66 -0.92
C PRO A 108 -9.34 14.36 0.51
N VAL A 109 -8.22 14.97 0.91
CA VAL A 109 -7.84 15.02 2.32
C VAL A 109 -8.86 15.86 3.07
N VAL A 110 -9.40 15.29 4.13
CA VAL A 110 -10.34 15.99 5.02
C VAL A 110 -9.58 16.97 5.92
N SER A 111 -10.21 18.08 6.27
CA SER A 111 -9.60 19.13 7.12
C SER A 111 -9.19 18.63 8.51
N SER A 112 -9.84 17.57 9.00
CA SER A 112 -9.53 16.94 10.29
C SER A 112 -8.41 15.90 10.21
N ALA A 113 -7.79 15.70 9.05
CA ALA A 113 -6.69 14.75 8.92
C ALA A 113 -5.44 15.26 9.63
N GLN A 114 -4.78 14.39 10.37
CA GLN A 114 -3.52 14.70 11.00
C GLN A 114 -2.38 14.65 9.97
N GLU A 115 -1.58 15.71 9.91
CA GLU A 115 -0.37 15.75 9.10
C GLU A 115 0.78 15.06 9.82
N ILE A 116 1.49 14.19 9.10
CA ILE A 116 2.60 13.37 9.60
C ILE A 116 3.82 13.59 8.70
N GLY A 117 4.95 13.99 9.29
CA GLY A 117 6.20 14.31 8.60
C GLY A 117 6.48 15.81 8.55
N GLU A 118 7.72 16.18 8.24
CA GLU A 118 8.16 17.59 8.18
C GLU A 118 8.40 18.08 6.75
N VAL A 119 9.28 17.38 6.01
CA VAL A 119 9.65 17.76 4.63
C VAL A 119 8.70 17.14 3.61
N HIS A 120 8.43 15.85 3.78
CA HIS A 120 7.42 15.12 3.03
C HIS A 120 6.33 14.73 4.00
N THR A 121 5.08 15.01 3.62
CA THR A 121 3.95 14.85 4.53
C THR A 121 2.96 13.82 4.02
N SER A 122 2.42 13.05 4.96
CA SER A 122 1.23 12.22 4.76
C SER A 122 0.12 12.74 5.66
N PHE A 123 -1.13 12.53 5.26
CA PHE A 123 -2.31 12.93 6.03
C PHE A 123 -3.04 11.68 6.48
N VAL A 124 -3.43 11.62 7.75
CA VAL A 124 -4.10 10.45 8.33
C VAL A 124 -5.44 10.85 8.94
N TYR A 125 -6.50 10.24 8.44
CA TYR A 125 -7.83 10.24 9.05
C TYR A 125 -8.40 8.85 8.85
N LEU A 126 -8.17 7.98 9.84
CA LEU A 126 -8.44 6.55 9.72
C LEU A 126 -9.90 6.29 9.29
N PRO A 127 -10.13 5.32 8.38
CA PRO A 127 -9.17 4.34 7.88
C PRO A 127 -8.29 4.82 6.71
N TYR A 128 -8.31 6.11 6.36
CA TYR A 128 -7.62 6.63 5.18
C TYR A 128 -6.28 7.28 5.52
N VAL A 129 -5.29 6.97 4.70
CA VAL A 129 -3.94 7.53 4.75
C VAL A 129 -3.62 8.08 3.37
N TRP A 130 -3.55 9.40 3.23
CA TRP A 130 -3.11 10.03 1.98
C TRP A 130 -1.60 10.24 2.07
N CYS A 131 -0.85 9.67 1.15
CA CYS A 131 0.59 9.71 1.22
C CYS A 131 1.24 10.02 -0.14
N PRO A 132 2.50 10.48 -0.16
CA PRO A 132 3.24 10.69 -1.39
C PRO A 132 3.36 9.40 -2.21
N TYR A 133 3.81 9.52 -3.47
CA TYR A 133 4.10 8.33 -4.24
C TYR A 133 5.18 7.48 -3.55
N LEU A 134 5.07 6.15 -3.64
CA LEU A 134 5.97 5.22 -2.95
C LEU A 134 7.33 5.11 -3.66
N ASP A 135 8.07 6.21 -3.68
CA ASP A 135 9.44 6.37 -4.15
C ASP A 135 10.23 7.12 -3.06
N TYR A 136 11.45 6.66 -2.75
CA TYR A 136 12.26 7.23 -1.66
C TYR A 136 12.59 8.73 -1.79
N ARG A 137 12.48 9.32 -2.98
CA ARG A 137 12.63 10.78 -3.16
C ARG A 137 11.44 11.56 -2.61
N GLN A 138 10.30 10.90 -2.43
CA GLN A 138 9.06 11.49 -1.90
C GLN A 138 8.64 10.85 -0.58
N PHE A 139 9.16 9.65 -0.29
CA PHE A 139 8.78 8.82 0.84
C PHE A 139 10.05 8.30 1.56
N PRO A 140 10.78 9.19 2.25
CA PRO A 140 12.02 8.84 2.94
C PRO A 140 11.74 7.93 4.17
N ASN A 141 12.77 7.24 4.66
CA ASN A 141 12.63 6.36 5.84
C ASN A 141 12.06 7.08 7.06
N ILE A 142 12.44 8.35 7.28
CA ILE A 142 11.91 9.15 8.39
C ILE A 142 10.38 9.29 8.33
N LEU A 143 9.80 9.44 7.13
CA LEU A 143 8.35 9.49 6.95
C LEU A 143 7.72 8.09 7.13
N ILE A 144 8.40 7.04 6.68
CA ILE A 144 7.95 5.65 6.88
C ILE A 144 7.83 5.34 8.37
N GLU A 145 8.85 5.69 9.15
CA GLU A 145 8.92 5.44 10.58
C GLU A 145 7.82 6.21 11.34
N ALA A 146 7.73 7.53 11.13
CA ALA A 146 6.70 8.36 11.75
C ALA A 146 5.27 7.92 11.40
N LEU A 147 5.02 7.59 10.12
CA LEU A 147 3.70 7.16 9.69
C LEU A 147 3.34 5.77 10.23
N ARG A 148 4.31 4.85 10.28
CA ARG A 148 4.12 3.50 10.83
C ARG A 148 3.78 3.57 12.32
N GLU A 149 4.52 4.36 13.09
CA GLU A 149 4.28 4.59 14.52
C GLU A 149 2.84 5.08 14.72
N TYR A 150 2.44 6.14 14.01
CA TYR A 150 1.09 6.70 14.10
C TYR A 150 -0.02 5.68 13.77
N ILE A 151 0.13 4.89 12.69
CA ILE A 151 -0.88 3.92 12.27
C ILE A 151 -0.98 2.74 13.25
N LEU A 152 0.13 2.30 13.84
CA LEU A 152 0.14 1.15 14.75
C LEU A 152 -0.30 1.53 16.17
N GLU A 153 0.09 2.69 16.69
CA GLU A 153 -0.33 3.17 18.00
C GLU A 153 -1.85 3.39 18.08
N LYS A 154 -2.46 3.89 17.00
CA LYS A 154 -3.90 4.19 16.94
C LYS A 154 -4.77 3.00 16.55
N LYS A 155 -4.17 1.82 16.30
CA LYS A 155 -4.91 0.56 16.13
C LYS A 155 -5.23 -0.13 17.47
N CYS A 156 -4.62 0.32 18.57
CA CYS A 156 -4.88 -0.14 19.93
C CYS A 156 -6.04 0.62 20.59
#